data_AF-A0A813GAL9-F1
#
_entry.id   AF-A0A813GAL9-F1
#
_cell.length_a   1.000
_cell.length_b   1.000
_cell.length_c   1.000
_cell.angle_alpha   90.00
_cell.angle_beta   90.00
_cell.angle_gamma   90.00
#
_symmetry.space_group_name_H-M   'P 1'
#
loop_
_entity.id
_entity.type
_entity.pdbx_description
1 polymer ?
#
loop_
_entity_poly.entity_id
_entity_poly.type
_entity_poly.pdbx_seq_one_letter_code
_entity_poly.pdbx_strand_id
1 'polypeptide(L)'
;MCTEVRDVPGMGRCLFAATDIAKGETLLTEAPLFVSRPEAEPAILSLLERLHKEAPLGLGHTKAHYAAVLSHLFASPAAYEVLVERWAPKQDGRLSLEEMERVWAELEKEGLLCHRGELPEGRAQENLTPSTLQKLVTAWEFNGFSGESNELLMYDKISTASHSCDPNCDVVILYGLFRSGADKDSMLESTGATGALKKGDKFEQRYAGLAFRANRALKRDEEISFSYCLTAEDLAQDFQFRRAQLNLRGWKFVCNCERCTAEVHEFLTQGKEAGPTEPVDAAPEEMCGLFDDL
;
A
#
# COMPACT_ATOMS: atom_id res chain seq x y z
N MET A 1 18.01 14.45 -6.82
CA MET A 1 16.70 14.05 -6.26
C MET A 1 16.49 14.85 -4.99
N CYS A 2 15.27 15.34 -4.75
CA CYS A 2 14.92 16.13 -3.57
C CYS A 2 14.56 15.25 -2.36
N THR A 3 14.53 13.92 -2.52
CA THR A 3 14.23 12.97 -1.46
C THR A 3 15.26 11.84 -1.39
N GLU A 4 15.42 11.28 -0.19
CA GLU A 4 16.26 10.10 0.09
C GLU A 4 15.60 9.20 1.13
N VAL A 5 15.82 7.89 1.02
CA VAL A 5 15.34 6.89 1.97
C VAL A 5 16.47 6.57 2.95
N ARG A 6 16.15 6.52 4.24
CA ARG A 6 17.11 6.18 5.30
C ARG A 6 16.52 5.14 6.24
N ASP A 7 17.38 4.26 6.76
CA ASP A 7 17.01 3.39 7.88
C ASP A 7 16.94 4.19 9.17
N VAL A 8 15.81 4.08 9.87
CA VAL A 8 15.56 4.71 11.15
C VAL A 8 15.33 3.61 12.21
N PRO A 9 16.15 3.56 13.26
CA PRO A 9 16.03 2.56 14.32
C PRO A 9 14.61 2.50 14.90
N GLY A 10 13.99 1.32 14.83
CA GLY A 10 12.64 1.09 15.35
C GLY A 10 11.49 1.50 14.43
N MET A 11 11.74 2.23 13.35
CA MET A 11 10.71 2.66 12.38
C MET A 11 10.86 2.05 10.99
N GLY A 12 12.00 1.38 10.71
CA GLY A 12 12.27 0.78 9.41
C GLY A 12 12.88 1.80 8.46
N ARG A 13 12.45 1.82 7.20
CA ARG A 13 12.91 2.80 6.20
C ARG A 13 11.95 3.97 6.16
N CYS A 14 12.46 5.18 6.35
CA CYS A 14 11.69 6.42 6.28
C CYS A 14 12.19 7.31 5.13
N LEU A 15 11.32 8.16 4.61
CA LEU A 15 11.63 9.11 3.55
C LEU A 15 12.03 10.48 4.13
N PHE A 16 13.08 11.10 3.59
CA PHE A 16 13.62 12.39 4.06
C PHE A 16 13.85 13.35 2.89
N ALA A 17 13.77 14.65 3.18
CA ALA A 17 14.15 15.71 2.25
C ALA A 17 15.68 15.77 2.10
N ALA A 18 16.18 15.61 0.87
CA ALA A 18 17.61 15.71 0.57
C ALA A 18 18.09 17.17 0.38
N THR A 19 17.14 18.09 0.21
CA THR A 19 17.34 19.54 0.04
C THR A 19 16.23 20.31 0.76
N ASP A 20 16.38 21.62 0.89
CA ASP A 20 15.23 22.47 1.24
C ASP A 20 14.17 22.39 0.12
N ILE A 21 12.89 22.34 0.49
CA ILE A 21 11.75 22.18 -0.42
C ILE A 21 10.73 23.27 -0.12
N ALA A 22 10.26 23.96 -1.16
CA ALA A 22 9.26 25.02 -1.00
C ALA A 22 7.85 24.45 -0.80
N LYS A 23 6.98 25.19 -0.10
CA LYS A 23 5.55 24.87 -0.03
C LYS A 23 4.95 24.81 -1.44
N GLY A 24 4.18 23.76 -1.72
CA GLY A 24 3.51 23.51 -2.99
C GLY A 24 4.38 22.79 -4.02
N GLU A 25 5.66 22.57 -3.73
CA GLU A 25 6.58 21.87 -4.62
C GLU A 25 6.30 20.36 -4.62
N THR A 26 6.43 19.73 -5.78
CA THR A 26 6.33 18.26 -5.92
C THR A 26 7.68 17.64 -5.59
N LEU A 27 7.72 16.80 -4.55
CA LEU A 27 8.94 16.16 -4.05
C LEU A 27 9.32 14.93 -4.87
N LEU A 28 8.32 14.16 -5.27
CA LEU A 28 8.48 12.96 -6.06
C LEU A 28 7.18 12.67 -6.79
N THR A 29 7.31 12.03 -7.94
CA THR A 29 6.22 11.43 -8.72
C THR A 29 6.58 9.99 -8.99
N GLU A 30 5.64 9.07 -8.79
CA GLU A 30 5.93 7.65 -8.83
C GLU A 30 4.75 6.88 -9.43
N ALA A 31 5.02 6.08 -10.46
CA ALA A 31 4.09 5.08 -10.94
C ALA A 31 4.18 3.83 -10.05
N PRO A 32 3.10 3.03 -9.94
CA PRO A 32 3.15 1.78 -9.18
C PRO A 32 4.26 0.87 -9.70
N LEU A 33 5.03 0.32 -8.77
CA LEU A 33 6.02 -0.71 -9.03
C LEU A 33 5.36 -2.03 -9.41
N PHE A 34 4.20 -2.32 -8.79
CA PHE A 34 3.38 -3.50 -9.08
C PHE A 34 1.90 -3.19 -8.80
N VAL A 35 1.01 -3.76 -9.60
CA VAL A 35 -0.45 -3.64 -9.43
C VAL A 35 -1.07 -5.04 -9.45
N SER A 36 -1.79 -5.41 -8.38
CA SER A 36 -2.47 -6.70 -8.29
C SER A 36 -3.86 -6.65 -8.93
N ARG A 37 -3.90 -6.67 -10.27
CA ARG A 37 -5.15 -6.58 -11.02
C ARG A 37 -5.98 -7.86 -10.90
N PRO A 38 -7.23 -7.81 -10.41
CA PRO A 38 -8.12 -8.96 -10.30
C PRO A 38 -8.26 -9.78 -11.60
N GLU A 39 -8.17 -9.13 -12.75
CA GLU A 39 -8.34 -9.76 -14.06
C GLU A 39 -7.09 -10.50 -14.55
N ALA A 40 -5.93 -10.31 -13.91
CA ALA A 40 -4.68 -10.93 -14.33
C ALA A 40 -4.71 -12.46 -14.14
N GLU A 41 -5.23 -12.92 -13.00
CA GLU A 41 -5.41 -14.33 -12.68
C GLU A 41 -6.76 -14.55 -11.95
N PRO A 42 -7.88 -14.62 -12.70
CA PRO A 42 -9.20 -14.75 -12.10
C PRO A 42 -9.40 -16.09 -11.39
N ALA A 43 -8.68 -17.14 -11.79
CA ALA A 43 -8.71 -18.45 -11.13
C ALA A 43 -8.15 -18.39 -9.71
N ILE A 44 -7.01 -17.69 -9.52
CA ILE A 44 -6.40 -17.49 -8.21
C ILE A 44 -7.33 -16.66 -7.31
N LEU A 45 -7.92 -15.59 -7.84
CA LEU A 45 -8.86 -14.77 -7.07
C LEU A 45 -10.08 -15.57 -6.62
N SER A 46 -10.71 -16.30 -7.56
CA SER A 46 -11.88 -17.13 -7.29
C SER A 46 -11.59 -18.20 -6.24
N LEU A 47 -10.40 -18.81 -6.28
CA LEU A 47 -9.95 -19.76 -5.25
C LEU A 47 -9.88 -19.09 -3.88
N LEU A 48 -9.22 -17.93 -3.77
CA LEU A 48 -9.07 -17.22 -2.50
C LEU A 48 -10.42 -16.78 -1.93
N GLU A 49 -11.32 -16.29 -2.76
CA GLU A 49 -12.69 -15.92 -2.36
C GLU A 49 -13.48 -17.12 -1.85
N ARG A 50 -13.35 -18.27 -2.53
CA ARG A 50 -13.95 -19.54 -2.10
C ARG A 50 -13.40 -19.97 -0.74
N LEU A 51 -12.08 -19.97 -0.55
CA LEU A 51 -11.45 -20.32 0.72
C LEU A 51 -11.87 -19.39 1.86
N HIS A 52 -11.93 -18.08 1.58
CA HIS A 52 -12.36 -17.08 2.55
C HIS A 52 -13.83 -17.28 2.94
N LYS A 53 -14.70 -17.62 1.99
CA LYS A 53 -16.12 -17.91 2.27
C LYS A 53 -16.32 -19.19 3.09
N GLU A 54 -15.53 -20.23 2.82
CA GLU A 54 -15.61 -21.52 3.53
C GLU A 54 -15.10 -21.40 4.98
N ALA A 55 -13.98 -20.70 5.16
CA ALA A 55 -13.43 -20.37 6.47
C ALA A 55 -12.61 -19.07 6.35
N PRO A 56 -13.10 -17.96 6.94
CA PRO A 56 -12.51 -16.63 6.79
C PRO A 56 -11.01 -16.60 7.01
N LEU A 57 -10.32 -15.92 6.10
CA LEU A 57 -8.91 -15.58 6.24
C LEU A 57 -8.76 -14.54 7.35
N GLY A 58 -7.67 -14.59 8.10
CA GLY A 58 -7.50 -13.81 9.32
C GLY A 58 -7.41 -12.30 9.12
N LEU A 59 -7.17 -11.82 7.89
CA LEU A 59 -7.27 -10.39 7.55
C LEU A 59 -8.70 -9.90 7.29
N GLY A 60 -9.69 -10.79 7.21
CA GLY A 60 -11.07 -10.42 6.85
C GLY A 60 -11.28 -10.21 5.35
N HIS A 61 -10.23 -10.22 4.53
CA HIS A 61 -10.33 -10.06 3.07
C HIS A 61 -9.29 -10.91 2.32
N THR A 62 -9.42 -10.97 0.99
CA THR A 62 -8.53 -11.72 0.09
C THR A 62 -7.49 -10.85 -0.64
N LYS A 63 -7.60 -9.51 -0.59
CA LYS A 63 -6.80 -8.57 -1.39
C LYS A 63 -5.28 -8.77 -1.21
N ALA A 64 -4.80 -8.80 0.04
CA ALA A 64 -3.39 -8.99 0.34
C ALA A 64 -2.87 -10.39 -0.05
N HIS A 65 -3.67 -11.44 0.15
CA HIS A 65 -3.35 -12.81 -0.31
C HIS A 65 -3.21 -12.87 -1.83
N TYR A 66 -4.14 -12.25 -2.55
CA TYR A 66 -4.11 -12.19 -4.00
C TYR A 66 -2.88 -11.45 -4.51
N ALA A 67 -2.61 -10.26 -3.97
CA ALA A 67 -1.45 -9.45 -4.33
C ALA A 67 -0.12 -10.16 -4.02
N ALA A 68 -0.04 -10.89 -2.90
CA ALA A 68 1.13 -11.68 -2.54
C ALA A 68 1.41 -12.80 -3.54
N VAL A 69 0.39 -13.56 -3.95
CA VAL A 69 0.54 -14.63 -4.95
C VAL A 69 0.92 -14.03 -6.30
N LEU A 70 0.19 -13.01 -6.78
CA LEU A 70 0.48 -12.37 -8.06
C LEU A 70 1.89 -11.77 -8.11
N SER A 71 2.29 -11.05 -7.07
CA SER A 71 3.61 -10.43 -7.04
C SER A 71 4.73 -11.45 -6.98
N HIS A 72 4.54 -12.59 -6.31
CA HIS A 72 5.50 -13.68 -6.40
C HIS A 72 5.61 -14.24 -7.82
N LEU A 73 4.48 -14.44 -8.50
CA LEU A 73 4.45 -15.06 -9.82
C LEU A 73 4.92 -14.11 -10.93
N PHE A 74 4.60 -12.82 -10.87
CA PHE A 74 4.70 -11.89 -12.01
C PHE A 74 5.55 -10.66 -11.78
N ALA A 75 5.93 -10.33 -10.53
CA ALA A 75 6.73 -9.13 -10.31
C ALA A 75 8.12 -9.30 -10.96
N SER A 76 8.60 -8.26 -11.62
CA SER A 76 9.99 -8.24 -12.08
C SER A 76 10.96 -8.47 -10.90
N PRO A 77 12.17 -9.01 -11.13
CA PRO A 77 13.13 -9.22 -10.04
C PRO A 77 13.38 -7.97 -9.18
N ALA A 78 13.46 -6.79 -9.81
CA ALA A 78 13.62 -5.52 -9.10
C ALA A 78 12.40 -5.14 -8.26
N ALA A 79 11.19 -5.34 -8.80
CA ALA A 79 9.95 -5.10 -8.05
C ALA A 79 9.79 -6.07 -6.87
N TYR A 80 10.16 -7.33 -7.08
CA TYR A 80 10.07 -8.37 -6.06
C TYR A 80 11.05 -8.15 -4.91
N GLU A 81 12.29 -7.74 -5.20
CA GLU A 81 13.28 -7.36 -4.19
C GLU A 81 12.73 -6.28 -3.26
N VAL A 82 12.17 -5.23 -3.86
CA VAL A 82 11.55 -4.13 -3.12
C VAL A 82 10.40 -4.61 -2.23
N LEU A 83 9.52 -5.48 -2.74
CA LEU A 83 8.38 -6.04 -1.99
C LEU A 83 8.83 -6.87 -0.79
N VAL A 84 9.84 -7.74 -0.97
CA VAL A 84 10.34 -8.65 0.07
C VAL A 84 11.10 -7.89 1.16
N GLU A 85 11.63 -6.71 0.87
CA GLU A 85 12.31 -5.83 1.82
C GLU A 85 11.39 -4.78 2.46
N ARG A 86 10.10 -4.74 2.10
CA ARG A 86 9.17 -3.82 2.76
C ARG A 86 9.13 -4.08 4.27
N TRP A 87 9.03 -3.00 5.03
CA TRP A 87 8.85 -3.13 6.46
C TRP A 87 7.50 -3.80 6.71
N ALA A 88 7.51 -4.80 7.58
CA ALA A 88 6.32 -5.49 8.06
C ALA A 88 6.58 -5.95 9.49
N PRO A 89 5.55 -6.02 10.34
CA PRO A 89 5.70 -6.62 11.66
C PRO A 89 6.18 -8.06 11.52
N LYS A 90 7.13 -8.47 12.38
CA LYS A 90 7.67 -9.85 12.38
C LYS A 90 6.59 -10.90 12.65
N GLN A 91 5.54 -10.50 13.36
CA GLN A 91 4.39 -11.32 13.69
C GLN A 91 3.14 -10.45 13.62
N ASP A 92 2.14 -10.89 12.88
CA ASP A 92 0.77 -10.40 12.97
C ASP A 92 -0.10 -11.56 13.45
N GLY A 93 -0.75 -11.41 14.60
CA GLY A 93 -1.60 -12.46 15.18
C GLY A 93 -2.79 -12.87 14.30
N ARG A 94 -3.14 -12.04 13.31
CA ARG A 94 -4.16 -12.34 12.29
C ARG A 94 -3.66 -13.34 11.25
N LEU A 95 -2.35 -13.41 10.99
CA LEU A 95 -1.77 -14.20 9.91
C LEU A 95 -1.01 -15.40 10.47
N SER A 96 -1.61 -16.59 10.43
CA SER A 96 -0.98 -17.82 10.89
C SER A 96 -0.26 -18.56 9.75
N LEU A 97 0.78 -19.34 10.08
CA LEU A 97 1.45 -20.20 9.10
C LEU A 97 0.51 -21.31 8.60
N GLU A 98 -0.37 -21.82 9.47
CA GLU A 98 -1.39 -22.82 9.13
C GLU A 98 -2.36 -22.32 8.05
N GLU A 99 -2.78 -21.05 8.12
CA GLU A 99 -3.60 -20.44 7.06
C GLU A 99 -2.84 -20.40 5.74
N MET A 100 -1.55 -20.03 5.77
CA MET A 100 -0.73 -19.96 4.57
C MET A 100 -0.48 -21.35 3.97
N GLU A 101 -0.31 -22.38 4.81
CA GLU A 101 -0.22 -23.78 4.38
C GLU A 101 -1.51 -24.24 3.70
N ARG A 102 -2.68 -23.87 4.25
CA ARG A 102 -3.98 -24.15 3.64
C ARG A 102 -4.12 -23.49 2.27
N VAL A 103 -3.84 -22.20 2.17
CA VAL A 103 -3.92 -21.44 0.91
C VAL A 103 -2.95 -22.02 -0.12
N TRP A 104 -1.71 -22.26 0.30
CA TRP A 104 -0.67 -22.84 -0.55
C TRP A 104 -1.05 -24.23 -1.07
N ALA A 105 -1.56 -25.11 -0.22
CA ALA A 105 -1.95 -26.47 -0.60
C ALA A 105 -3.08 -26.49 -1.63
N GLU A 106 -4.06 -25.59 -1.50
CA GLU A 106 -5.15 -25.50 -2.48
C GLU A 106 -4.69 -24.86 -3.81
N LEU A 107 -3.77 -23.88 -3.77
CA LEU A 107 -3.13 -23.36 -4.99
C LEU A 107 -2.33 -24.45 -5.72
N GLU A 108 -1.61 -25.30 -4.98
CA GLU A 108 -0.85 -26.42 -5.53
C GLU A 108 -1.77 -27.49 -6.13
N LYS A 109 -2.81 -27.88 -5.38
CA LYS A 109 -3.82 -28.87 -5.80
C LYS A 109 -4.56 -28.46 -7.07
N GLU A 110 -4.84 -27.16 -7.26
CA GLU A 110 -5.44 -26.63 -8.48
C GLU A 110 -4.44 -26.36 -9.61
N GLY A 111 -3.14 -26.61 -9.39
CA GLY A 111 -2.09 -26.41 -10.39
C GLY A 111 -1.84 -24.94 -10.73
N LEU A 112 -2.15 -24.02 -9.82
CA LEU A 112 -2.01 -22.57 -10.02
C LEU A 112 -0.60 -22.06 -9.70
N LEU A 113 0.21 -22.87 -9.01
CA LEU A 113 1.63 -22.65 -8.75
C LEU A 113 2.50 -23.26 -9.85
N CYS A 114 3.64 -22.64 -10.14
CA CYS A 114 4.63 -23.23 -11.04
C CYS A 114 5.31 -24.43 -10.38
N HIS A 115 5.40 -25.54 -11.11
CA HIS A 115 6.27 -26.66 -10.75
C HIS A 115 7.65 -26.49 -11.40
N ARG A 116 8.70 -26.87 -10.68
CA ARG A 116 10.11 -26.76 -11.09
C ARG A 116 10.34 -27.23 -12.53
N GLY A 117 11.04 -26.41 -13.33
CA GLY A 117 11.66 -26.83 -14.59
C GLY A 117 11.08 -26.21 -15.86
N GLU A 118 9.90 -25.62 -15.81
CA GLU A 118 9.31 -24.86 -16.92
C GLU A 118 8.60 -23.62 -16.36
N LEU A 119 9.29 -22.49 -16.28
CA LEU A 119 8.64 -21.20 -16.03
C LEU A 119 7.80 -20.86 -17.27
N PRO A 120 6.46 -20.80 -17.18
CA PRO A 120 5.64 -20.30 -18.28
C PRO A 120 6.07 -18.88 -18.64
N GLU A 121 5.96 -18.52 -19.93
CA GLU A 121 6.30 -17.18 -20.42
C GLU A 121 5.55 -16.11 -19.60
N GLY A 122 6.28 -15.17 -19.00
CA GLY A 122 5.73 -14.11 -18.15
C GLY A 122 5.84 -14.32 -16.63
N ARG A 123 6.27 -15.49 -16.12
CA ARG A 123 6.47 -15.71 -14.67
C ARG A 123 7.93 -15.55 -14.23
N ALA A 124 8.14 -14.94 -13.06
CA ALA A 124 9.43 -14.42 -12.62
C ALA A 124 10.12 -15.22 -11.50
N GLN A 125 9.37 -15.97 -10.68
CA GLN A 125 9.92 -16.72 -9.54
C GLN A 125 9.41 -18.16 -9.50
N GLU A 126 10.27 -19.07 -9.05
CA GLU A 126 9.92 -20.47 -8.81
C GLU A 126 9.68 -20.72 -7.32
N ASN A 127 8.67 -21.55 -7.01
CA ASN A 127 8.38 -22.11 -5.69
C ASN A 127 7.96 -21.09 -4.62
N LEU A 128 6.69 -20.69 -4.65
CA LEU A 128 6.04 -20.05 -3.51
C LEU A 128 6.05 -21.03 -2.34
N THR A 129 6.48 -20.60 -1.16
CA THR A 129 6.37 -21.38 0.09
C THR A 129 5.36 -20.71 1.03
N PRO A 130 4.74 -21.44 1.99
CA PRO A 130 3.85 -20.84 2.98
C PRO A 130 4.50 -19.69 3.77
N SER A 131 5.78 -19.80 4.12
CA SER A 131 6.51 -18.75 4.83
C SER A 131 6.75 -17.52 3.96
N THR A 132 7.10 -17.71 2.69
CA THR A 132 7.23 -16.62 1.71
C THR A 132 5.89 -15.94 1.48
N LEU A 133 4.81 -16.72 1.37
CA LEU A 133 3.45 -16.20 1.23
C LEU A 133 3.08 -15.34 2.45
N GLN A 134 3.29 -15.85 3.66
CA GLN A 134 3.04 -15.08 4.89
C GLN A 134 3.76 -13.73 4.88
N LYS A 135 5.04 -13.74 4.51
CA LYS A 135 5.87 -12.54 4.45
C LYS A 135 5.30 -11.53 3.45
N LEU A 136 4.96 -11.98 2.24
CA LEU A 136 4.41 -11.12 1.19
C LEU A 136 3.02 -10.59 1.55
N VAL A 137 2.13 -11.42 2.09
CA VAL A 137 0.80 -10.99 2.56
C VAL A 137 0.94 -9.90 3.60
N THR A 138 1.85 -10.08 4.56
CA THR A 138 2.12 -9.06 5.58
C THR A 138 2.70 -7.79 4.94
N ALA A 139 3.63 -7.90 3.99
CA ALA A 139 4.16 -6.74 3.28
C ALA A 139 3.07 -5.95 2.54
N TRP A 140 2.17 -6.64 1.83
CA TRP A 140 1.05 -6.01 1.12
C TRP A 140 0.05 -5.35 2.06
N GLU A 141 -0.28 -6.00 3.17
CA GLU A 141 -1.20 -5.45 4.18
C GLU A 141 -0.72 -4.12 4.75
N PHE A 142 0.59 -3.98 5.01
CA PHE A 142 1.13 -2.80 5.69
C PHE A 142 1.75 -1.75 4.75
N ASN A 143 1.82 -2.01 3.44
CA ASN A 143 2.46 -1.11 2.47
C ASN A 143 1.68 -0.92 1.16
N GLY A 144 0.61 -1.71 0.95
CA GLY A 144 -0.22 -1.62 -0.23
C GLY A 144 -1.15 -0.41 -0.18
N PHE A 145 -1.39 0.17 -1.36
CA PHE A 145 -2.31 1.28 -1.57
C PHE A 145 -3.52 0.75 -2.34
N SER A 146 -4.74 1.10 -1.95
CA SER A 146 -5.93 0.64 -2.66
C SER A 146 -6.09 1.35 -4.00
N GLY A 147 -6.50 0.59 -5.02
CA GLY A 147 -6.84 1.06 -6.35
C GLY A 147 -8.34 1.26 -6.57
N GLU A 148 -8.72 1.72 -7.77
CA GLU A 148 -10.11 2.02 -8.15
C GLU A 148 -11.00 0.76 -8.27
N SER A 149 -10.42 -0.44 -8.41
CA SER A 149 -11.18 -1.68 -8.72
C SER A 149 -10.72 -2.88 -7.88
N ASN A 150 -10.63 -2.71 -6.56
CA ASN A 150 -10.12 -3.72 -5.61
C ASN A 150 -8.66 -4.17 -5.86
N GLU A 151 -7.92 -3.41 -6.65
CA GLU A 151 -6.48 -3.60 -6.85
C GLU A 151 -5.71 -3.14 -5.60
N LEU A 152 -4.55 -3.73 -5.37
CA LEU A 152 -3.51 -3.16 -4.52
C LEU A 152 -2.33 -2.72 -5.37
N LEU A 153 -1.83 -1.53 -5.08
CA LEU A 153 -0.69 -0.90 -5.72
C LEU A 153 0.47 -0.84 -4.75
N MET A 154 1.66 -1.25 -5.19
CA MET A 154 2.90 -1.05 -4.44
C MET A 154 3.70 0.08 -5.08
N TYR A 155 4.23 0.97 -4.26
CA TYR A 155 5.21 1.98 -4.67
C TYR A 155 6.55 1.67 -4.02
N ASP A 156 7.64 2.12 -4.62
CA ASP A 156 8.97 2.03 -4.04
C ASP A 156 9.17 3.13 -2.97
N LYS A 157 9.20 4.40 -3.36
CA LYS A 157 9.54 5.47 -2.41
C LYS A 157 8.36 5.92 -1.57
N ILE A 158 7.18 6.05 -2.17
CA ILE A 158 5.99 6.53 -1.47
C ILE A 158 5.63 5.66 -0.26
N SER A 159 5.77 4.34 -0.39
CA SER A 159 5.49 3.39 0.71
C SER A 159 6.54 3.41 1.83
N THR A 160 7.60 4.23 1.73
CA THR A 160 8.57 4.46 2.83
C THR A 160 8.26 5.71 3.65
N ALA A 161 7.38 6.60 3.21
CA ALA A 161 7.06 7.77 4.01
C ALA A 161 6.22 7.39 5.22
N SER A 162 6.53 7.99 6.37
CA SER A 162 5.90 7.64 7.63
C SER A 162 4.54 8.30 7.82
N HIS A 163 3.79 7.78 8.79
CA HIS A 163 2.55 8.37 9.23
C HIS A 163 2.76 9.63 10.07
N SER A 164 1.97 10.68 9.81
CA SER A 164 1.73 11.76 10.77
C SER A 164 0.27 12.21 10.76
N CYS A 165 -0.28 12.54 11.95
CA CYS A 165 -1.59 13.20 12.07
C CYS A 165 -1.52 14.72 11.81
N ASP A 166 -0.31 15.25 11.59
CA ASP A 166 -0.04 16.57 11.03
C ASP A 166 1.00 16.39 9.92
N PRO A 167 0.59 15.83 8.76
CA PRO A 167 1.51 15.47 7.71
C PRO A 167 2.07 16.71 7.03
N ASN A 168 3.30 16.59 6.53
CA ASN A 168 3.96 17.70 5.83
C ASN A 168 3.89 17.60 4.30
N CYS A 169 3.30 16.50 3.80
CA CYS A 169 3.03 16.28 2.39
C CYS A 169 1.59 15.81 2.16
N ASP A 170 1.01 16.28 1.06
CA ASP A 170 -0.23 15.79 0.51
C ASP A 170 0.05 14.73 -0.56
N VAL A 171 -0.79 13.69 -0.62
CA VAL A 171 -0.75 12.68 -1.68
C VAL A 171 -1.64 13.15 -2.82
N VAL A 172 -1.07 13.28 -4.01
CA VAL A 172 -1.79 13.73 -5.21
C VAL A 172 -1.88 12.57 -6.19
N ILE A 173 -3.10 12.21 -6.58
CA ILE A 173 -3.33 11.22 -7.63
C ILE A 173 -2.99 11.82 -8.99
N LEU A 174 -2.15 11.12 -9.75
CA LEU A 174 -1.79 11.49 -11.11
C LEU A 174 -2.58 10.66 -12.11
N TYR A 175 -3.22 11.36 -13.05
CA TYR A 175 -3.87 10.74 -14.20
C TYR A 175 -3.08 11.08 -15.47
N GLY A 176 -2.84 10.07 -16.30
CA GLY A 176 -2.20 10.18 -17.60
C GLY A 176 -3.21 10.04 -18.74
N LEU A 177 -2.86 10.59 -19.91
CA LEU A 177 -3.62 10.38 -21.15
C LEU A 177 -2.97 9.25 -21.95
N PHE A 178 -3.72 8.17 -22.15
CA PHE A 178 -3.28 6.99 -22.88
C PHE A 178 -4.08 6.85 -24.18
N ARG A 179 -3.46 6.38 -25.25
CA ARG A 179 -4.18 6.08 -26.49
C ARG A 179 -5.14 4.90 -26.25
N SER A 180 -6.41 5.07 -26.60
CA SER A 180 -7.42 4.02 -26.48
C SER A 180 -7.03 2.81 -27.33
N GLY A 181 -7.02 1.62 -26.71
CA GLY A 181 -6.60 0.36 -27.33
C GLY A 181 -5.10 0.05 -27.23
N ALA A 182 -4.29 0.89 -26.57
CA ALA A 182 -2.96 0.46 -26.12
C ALA A 182 -3.10 -0.61 -25.02
N ASP A 183 -2.28 -1.66 -25.14
CA ASP A 183 -2.31 -2.83 -24.26
C ASP A 183 -2.28 -2.41 -22.78
N LYS A 184 -3.25 -2.90 -22.00
CA LYS A 184 -3.39 -2.54 -20.58
C LYS A 184 -2.19 -2.99 -19.73
N ASP A 185 -1.42 -3.95 -20.22
CA ASP A 185 -0.23 -4.49 -19.55
C ASP A 185 1.02 -3.62 -19.71
N SER A 186 1.01 -2.64 -20.61
CA SER A 186 2.17 -1.80 -20.94
C SER A 186 2.42 -0.62 -19.99
N MET A 187 1.99 -0.70 -18.72
CA MET A 187 2.25 0.40 -17.77
C MET A 187 3.75 0.64 -17.52
N LEU A 188 4.58 -0.39 -17.67
CA LEU A 188 6.04 -0.30 -17.63
C LEU A 188 6.67 0.09 -18.98
N GLU A 189 5.91 0.09 -20.08
CA GLU A 189 6.39 0.42 -21.43
C GLU A 189 5.81 1.74 -21.96
N SER A 190 5.59 2.73 -21.08
CA SER A 190 5.18 4.08 -21.51
C SER A 190 6.23 4.80 -22.37
N THR A 191 7.41 4.23 -22.56
CA THR A 191 8.43 4.70 -23.52
C THR A 191 8.26 4.13 -24.94
N GLY A 192 7.39 3.12 -25.13
CA GLY A 192 7.28 2.35 -26.37
C GLY A 192 6.29 2.89 -27.42
N ALA A 193 5.35 3.76 -27.05
CA ALA A 193 4.42 4.39 -28.00
C ALA A 193 5.09 5.55 -28.78
N THR A 194 6.23 5.27 -29.44
CA THR A 194 7.07 6.22 -30.18
C THR A 194 6.45 6.70 -31.51
N GLY A 195 5.18 6.40 -31.77
CA GLY A 195 4.48 6.85 -32.97
C GLY A 195 3.98 8.29 -32.82
N ALA A 196 4.26 9.16 -33.79
CA ALA A 196 3.68 10.51 -33.86
C ALA A 196 2.15 10.49 -33.67
N LEU A 197 1.61 11.49 -32.97
CA LEU A 197 0.16 11.67 -32.78
C LEU A 197 -0.53 11.77 -34.15
N LYS A 198 -1.56 10.96 -34.36
CA LYS A 198 -2.34 10.98 -35.60
C LYS A 198 -3.69 11.65 -35.35
N LYS A 199 -4.17 12.39 -36.35
CA LYS A 199 -5.52 12.95 -36.32
C LYS A 199 -6.53 11.80 -36.25
N GLY A 200 -7.34 11.79 -35.20
CA GLY A 200 -8.31 10.71 -34.94
C GLY A 200 -7.90 9.74 -33.83
N ASP A 201 -6.70 9.90 -33.25
CA ASP A 201 -6.32 9.18 -32.03
C ASP A 201 -7.33 9.50 -30.93
N LYS A 202 -7.88 8.44 -30.33
CA LYS A 202 -8.71 8.54 -29.14
C LYS A 202 -7.83 8.39 -27.92
N PHE A 203 -8.08 9.21 -26.91
CA PHE A 203 -7.36 9.16 -25.65
C PHE A 203 -8.34 8.87 -24.53
N GLU A 204 -7.86 8.15 -23.53
CA GLU A 204 -8.55 7.95 -22.28
C GLU A 204 -7.64 8.36 -21.13
N GLN A 205 -8.25 8.99 -20.14
CA GLN A 205 -7.60 9.31 -18.89
C GLN A 205 -7.54 8.03 -18.05
N ARG A 206 -6.35 7.66 -17.59
CA ARG A 206 -6.16 6.52 -16.68
C ARG A 206 -5.26 6.92 -15.53
N TYR A 207 -5.39 6.22 -14.42
CA TYR A 207 -4.45 6.31 -13.31
C TYR A 207 -3.00 6.15 -13.84
N ALA A 208 -2.08 7.00 -13.39
CA ALA A 208 -0.68 6.99 -13.82
C ALA A 208 0.31 6.90 -12.65
N GLY A 209 -0.12 7.21 -11.43
CA GLY A 209 0.73 7.15 -10.24
C GLY A 209 0.31 8.14 -9.17
N LEU A 210 1.21 8.35 -8.22
CA LEU A 210 1.07 9.30 -7.14
C LEU A 210 2.18 10.34 -7.18
N ALA A 211 1.91 11.49 -6.57
CA ALA A 211 2.92 12.47 -6.26
C ALA A 211 2.81 12.90 -4.80
N PHE A 212 3.94 13.16 -4.16
CA PHE A 212 3.94 13.93 -2.91
C PHE A 212 4.17 15.40 -3.22
N ARG A 213 3.32 16.24 -2.65
CA ARG A 213 3.44 17.69 -2.71
C ARG A 213 3.58 18.26 -1.30
N ALA A 214 4.56 19.13 -1.10
CA ALA A 214 4.83 19.71 0.20
C ALA A 214 3.69 20.67 0.58
N ASN A 215 3.02 20.45 1.71
CA ASN A 215 1.95 21.36 2.16
C ASN A 215 2.49 22.52 3.03
N ARG A 216 3.76 22.41 3.44
CA ARG A 216 4.58 23.46 4.05
C ARG A 216 6.01 23.40 3.52
N ALA A 217 6.82 24.41 3.83
CA ALA A 217 8.25 24.36 3.52
C ALA A 217 8.94 23.29 4.36
N LEU A 218 9.85 22.55 3.75
CA LEU A 218 10.66 21.51 4.41
C LEU A 218 12.12 21.89 4.38
N LYS A 219 12.85 21.55 5.44
CA LYS A 219 14.29 21.67 5.48
C LYS A 219 14.96 20.39 5.01
N ARG A 220 16.18 20.54 4.51
CA ARG A 220 17.07 19.39 4.32
C ARG A 220 17.12 18.56 5.61
N ASP A 221 17.11 17.25 5.43
CA ASP A 221 17.12 16.21 6.46
C ASP A 221 15.83 16.08 7.27
N GLU A 222 14.79 16.84 6.94
CA GLU A 222 13.47 16.69 7.54
C GLU A 222 12.76 15.45 7.02
N GLU A 223 12.10 14.70 7.91
CA GLU A 223 11.33 13.51 7.55
C GLU A 223 10.07 13.89 6.76
N ILE A 224 9.81 13.18 5.67
CA ILE A 224 8.62 13.33 4.84
C ILE A 224 7.56 12.37 5.36
N SER A 225 6.39 12.93 5.71
CA SER A 225 5.28 12.18 6.27
C SER A 225 3.96 12.52 5.56
N PHE A 226 3.07 11.53 5.54
CA PHE A 226 1.70 11.67 5.06
C PHE A 226 0.72 11.02 6.05
N SER A 227 -0.58 11.27 5.87
CA SER A 227 -1.59 10.63 6.70
C SER A 227 -1.89 9.22 6.17
N TYR A 228 -1.86 8.23 7.05
CA TYR A 228 -2.19 6.86 6.71
C TYR A 228 -3.68 6.71 6.88
N CYS A 229 -4.40 6.79 5.77
CA CYS A 229 -5.79 6.34 5.73
C CYS A 229 -6.70 7.06 6.72
N LEU A 230 -6.33 8.24 7.24
CA LEU A 230 -7.22 9.12 8.00
C LEU A 230 -7.77 10.16 7.04
N THR A 231 -9.09 10.28 6.98
CA THR A 231 -9.76 11.33 6.22
C THR A 231 -9.51 12.71 6.84
N ALA A 232 -9.86 13.78 6.13
CA ALA A 232 -9.82 15.12 6.71
C ALA A 232 -10.70 15.22 7.98
N GLU A 233 -11.81 14.48 8.02
CA GLU A 233 -12.71 14.41 9.18
C GLU A 233 -12.06 13.70 10.37
N ASP A 234 -11.39 12.56 10.12
CA ASP A 234 -10.63 11.84 11.14
C ASP A 234 -9.51 12.71 11.71
N LEU A 235 -8.78 13.41 10.84
CA LEU A 235 -7.70 14.32 11.23
C LEU A 235 -8.20 15.52 12.03
N ALA A 236 -9.47 15.90 11.92
CA ALA A 236 -10.07 16.96 12.71
C ALA A 236 -10.42 16.54 14.16
N GLN A 237 -10.51 15.22 14.42
CA GLN A 237 -10.79 14.68 15.76
C GLN A 237 -9.56 14.71 16.68
N ASP A 238 -9.72 14.31 17.95
CA ASP A 238 -8.64 14.24 18.94
C ASP A 238 -7.68 13.04 18.74
N PHE A 239 -6.56 13.04 19.49
CA PHE A 239 -5.57 11.96 19.41
C PHE A 239 -6.12 10.57 19.77
N GLN A 240 -7.13 10.46 20.64
CA GLN A 240 -7.70 9.17 21.03
C GLN A 240 -8.44 8.56 19.84
N PHE A 241 -9.29 9.38 19.20
CA PHE A 241 -10.01 8.97 17.99
C PHE A 241 -9.04 8.62 16.85
N ARG A 242 -8.07 9.48 16.54
CA ARG A 242 -7.10 9.21 15.46
C ARG A 242 -6.30 7.93 15.69
N ARG A 243 -5.85 7.68 16.93
CA ARG A 243 -5.15 6.43 17.30
C ARG A 243 -6.07 5.22 17.24
N ALA A 244 -7.34 5.36 17.61
CA ALA A 244 -8.34 4.30 17.46
C ALA A 244 -8.55 3.96 15.99
N GLN A 245 -8.69 4.95 15.11
CA GLN A 245 -8.84 4.74 13.67
C GLN A 245 -7.63 4.05 13.03
N LEU A 246 -6.40 4.44 13.40
CA LEU A 246 -5.19 3.73 12.95
C LEU A 246 -5.22 2.25 13.35
N ASN A 247 -5.59 1.96 14.61
CA ASN A 247 -5.70 0.58 15.09
C ASN A 247 -6.82 -0.21 14.40
N LEU A 248 -7.99 0.41 14.18
CA LEU A 248 -9.12 -0.19 13.48
C LEU A 248 -8.76 -0.55 12.04
N ARG A 249 -7.98 0.31 11.38
CA ARG A 249 -7.44 0.09 10.02
C ARG A 249 -6.20 -0.81 10.00
N GLY A 250 -5.95 -1.56 11.07
CA GLY A 250 -4.93 -2.61 11.11
C GLY A 250 -3.52 -2.16 11.47
N TRP A 251 -3.23 -0.85 11.58
CA TRP A 251 -1.90 -0.36 11.92
C TRP A 251 -1.51 -0.74 13.35
N LYS A 252 -0.35 -1.40 13.50
CA LYS A 252 0.13 -1.93 14.80
C LYS A 252 1.09 -1.00 15.51
N PHE A 253 0.77 0.30 15.56
CA PHE A 253 1.56 1.29 16.28
C PHE A 253 0.67 2.34 16.97
N VAL A 254 1.20 2.96 18.02
CA VAL A 254 0.58 4.12 18.65
C VAL A 254 1.23 5.38 18.06
N CYS A 255 0.44 6.20 17.38
CA CYS A 255 0.96 7.43 16.76
C CYS A 255 1.53 8.38 17.80
N ASN A 256 2.82 8.69 17.68
CA ASN A 256 3.57 9.61 18.54
C ASN A 256 4.08 10.83 17.77
N CYS A 257 3.42 11.21 16.65
CA CYS A 257 3.73 12.46 15.95
C CYS A 257 3.62 13.66 16.90
N GLU A 258 4.27 14.77 16.54
CA GLU A 258 4.33 15.98 17.38
C GLU A 258 2.95 16.43 17.86
N ARG A 259 1.96 16.44 16.96
CA ARG A 259 0.57 16.78 17.28
C ARG A 259 -0.04 15.84 18.32
N CYS A 260 0.02 14.52 18.11
CA CYS A 260 -0.53 13.55 19.08
C CYS A 260 0.17 13.64 20.44
N THR A 261 1.49 13.83 20.44
CA THR A 261 2.28 13.94 21.68
C THR A 261 1.92 15.21 22.45
N ALA A 262 1.77 16.34 21.76
CA ALA A 262 1.33 17.60 22.36
C ALA A 262 -0.09 17.48 22.98
N GLU A 263 -1.04 16.91 22.24
CA GLU A 263 -2.41 16.70 22.72
C GLU A 263 -2.47 15.75 23.93
N VAL A 264 -1.65 14.70 23.96
CA VAL A 264 -1.52 13.80 25.14
C VAL A 264 -0.99 14.57 26.36
N HIS A 265 0.06 15.38 26.19
CA HIS A 265 0.60 16.17 27.28
C HIS A 265 -0.44 17.16 27.83
N GLU A 266 -1.16 17.85 26.95
CA GLU A 266 -2.24 18.75 27.34
C GLU A 266 -3.31 17.99 28.12
N PHE A 267 -3.77 16.85 27.61
CA PHE A 267 -4.77 16.00 28.27
C PHE A 267 -4.34 15.59 29.69
N LEU A 268 -3.10 15.11 29.87
CA LEU A 268 -2.57 14.68 31.17
C LEU A 268 -2.43 15.84 32.15
N THR A 269 -2.05 17.02 31.67
CA THR A 269 -1.90 18.22 32.54
C THR A 269 -3.24 18.80 32.99
N GLN A 270 -4.31 18.61 32.22
CA GLN A 270 -5.65 19.07 32.57
C GLN A 270 -6.36 18.17 33.61
N GLY A 271 -5.76 17.04 34.01
CA GLY A 271 -6.32 16.15 35.03
C GLY A 271 -7.65 15.50 34.64
N LYS A 272 -8.00 15.49 33.35
CA LYS A 272 -9.18 14.78 32.87
C LYS A 272 -8.89 13.27 32.90
N GLU A 273 -9.71 12.52 33.62
CA GLU A 273 -9.71 11.06 33.50
C GLU A 273 -10.09 10.68 32.07
N ALA A 274 -9.45 9.64 31.53
CA ALA A 274 -9.82 9.08 30.23
C ALA A 274 -11.30 8.67 30.30
N GLY A 275 -12.15 9.41 29.58
CA GLY A 275 -13.55 9.03 29.43
C GLY A 275 -13.63 7.66 28.77
N PRO A 276 -14.68 6.87 29.05
CA PRO A 276 -14.87 5.58 28.39
C PRO A 276 -14.92 5.83 26.89
N THR A 277 -14.00 5.20 26.16
CA THR A 277 -14.09 5.10 24.70
C THR A 277 -15.34 4.32 24.39
N GLU A 278 -16.41 5.00 23.98
CA GLU A 278 -17.55 4.30 23.38
C GLU A 278 -17.02 3.56 22.15
N PRO A 279 -17.39 2.28 21.97
CA PRO A 279 -16.99 1.54 20.80
C PRO A 279 -17.57 2.25 19.58
N VAL A 280 -16.70 2.80 18.74
CA VAL A 280 -17.09 3.26 17.41
C VAL A 280 -17.55 2.02 16.68
N ASP A 281 -18.85 1.98 16.31
CA ASP A 281 -19.42 0.88 15.53
C ASP A 281 -18.52 0.61 14.31
N ALA A 282 -18.21 -0.67 14.09
CA ALA A 282 -17.35 -1.10 13.01
C ALA A 282 -17.95 -0.65 11.67
N ALA A 283 -17.37 0.40 11.08
CA ALA A 283 -17.61 0.73 9.68
C ALA A 283 -17.16 -0.46 8.81
N PRO A 284 -17.83 -0.72 7.67
CA PRO A 284 -17.50 -1.84 6.80
C PRO A 284 -16.02 -1.82 6.42
N GLU A 285 -15.44 -3.02 6.41
CA GLU A 285 -14.03 -3.33 6.22
C GLU A 285 -13.55 -2.96 4.81
N GLU A 286 -13.33 -1.68 4.56
CA GLU A 286 -12.55 -1.23 3.41
C GLU A 286 -11.24 -0.63 3.88
N MET A 287 -10.16 -1.36 3.61
CA MET A 287 -8.81 -0.83 3.60
C MET A 287 -8.78 0.40 2.70
N CYS A 288 -8.82 1.59 3.31
CA CYS A 288 -8.29 2.85 2.81
C CYS A 288 -8.43 3.04 1.30
N GLY A 289 -9.63 3.36 0.82
CA GLY A 289 -9.77 3.86 -0.54
C GLY A 289 -9.04 5.19 -0.64
N LEU A 290 -7.93 5.24 -1.40
CA LEU A 290 -7.37 6.52 -1.85
C LEU A 290 -8.37 7.34 -2.70
N PHE A 291 -9.49 6.72 -3.07
CA PHE A 291 -10.48 7.20 -4.02
C PHE A 291 -11.85 7.48 -3.38
N ASP A 292 -11.97 7.43 -2.04
CA ASP A 292 -13.28 7.56 -1.37
C ASP A 292 -13.85 8.99 -1.43
N ASP A 293 -13.07 9.98 -1.91
CA ASP A 293 -13.44 11.40 -2.01
C ASP A 293 -13.44 11.95 -3.47
N LEU A 294 -13.67 11.12 -4.51
CA LEU A 294 -13.89 11.58 -5.90
C LEU A 294 -15.31 11.33 -6.41
#